data_AF-A0A9Q0W5S4-F1
#
_entry.id   AF-A0A9Q0W5S4-F1
#
_cell.length_a   1.000
_cell.length_b   1.000
_cell.length_c   1.000
_cell.angle_alpha   90.00
_cell.angle_beta   90.00
_cell.angle_gamma   90.00
#
_symmetry.space_group_name_H-M   'P 1'
#
loop_
_entity.id
_entity.type
_entity.pdbx_description
1 polymer ?
#
loop_
_entity_poly.entity_id
_entity_poly.type
_entity_poly.pdbx_seq_one_letter_code
_entity_poly.pdbx_strand_id
1 'polypeptide(L)'
;MLRATLHHGVGYLHEGLSSLDQEVVSQLFEAGWIQVCVMSSSMCWGVPLSAHLVVVMGTQYYDGQENAHTDYPVTDLLQMMGHASRPLLDNSGKCVIFCHAPRKEYYKKFLYEAFPVESHLHHFLHDNFNAEVVAGVIENKQDAVDYLTWTFTYRRLTQNPNYYNLQGVSHRHLSDHLSELVENTLTDLERSKCVAIEEDMDLSPLNLGMIASYYYISYTTIERFSSSLTPKTKDEGSSGNPFFSLRANVLLQAHFSRQSVGGNLALDQREVLLSGSRLLQAMVDVISSNGWLSLALLAMEVSQMVTQGIWERDSMLLQLPHFTKDMAKKCQENPGKSIETVFDLVEMEDDERRELLQMSDSQLLDIVRFCNRFPNIDMSYEVMDGDNVRAGEDITLLVTLERDLEGRTEVGPVDSPRYPKAKEEGWWLVVGDTKSNQLLAIKRVSLQRKSKVKLEFAAPADTGRKSYTLYFMCDSYLGCDQEYNFSVDVGEAAGLDEE
;
A
#
# COMPACT_ATOMS: atom_id res chain seq x y z
N MET A 1 -11.07 -15.74 28.09
CA MET A 1 -10.67 -17.16 27.97
C MET A 1 -9.23 -17.37 28.47
N LEU A 2 -8.25 -16.58 28.00
CA LEU A 2 -6.84 -16.65 28.43
C LEU A 2 -6.63 -16.61 29.95
N ARG A 3 -7.28 -15.67 30.65
CA ARG A 3 -7.20 -15.60 32.12
C ARG A 3 -7.56 -16.93 32.80
N ALA A 4 -8.59 -17.63 32.31
CA ALA A 4 -9.02 -18.88 32.90
C ALA A 4 -8.00 -20.01 32.68
N THR A 5 -7.38 -20.10 31.51
CA THR A 5 -6.37 -21.13 31.22
C THR A 5 -5.06 -20.86 31.97
N LEU A 6 -4.66 -19.59 32.10
CA LEU A 6 -3.47 -19.18 32.86
C LEU A 6 -3.57 -19.57 34.33
N HIS A 7 -4.76 -19.47 34.95
CA HIS A 7 -4.97 -19.94 36.32
C HIS A 7 -4.72 -21.45 36.51
N HIS A 8 -4.75 -22.23 35.43
CA HIS A 8 -4.45 -23.66 35.44
C HIS A 8 -3.04 -23.96 34.91
N GLY A 9 -2.18 -22.95 34.75
CA GLY A 9 -0.80 -23.12 34.28
C GLY A 9 -0.65 -23.33 32.76
N VAL A 10 -1.67 -22.95 31.98
CA VAL A 10 -1.70 -23.08 30.52
C VAL A 10 -1.90 -21.73 29.84
N GLY A 11 -0.87 -21.26 29.14
CA GLY A 11 -0.94 -20.11 28.25
C GLY A 11 -1.28 -20.53 26.82
N TYR A 12 -1.77 -19.59 26.02
CA TYR A 12 -1.85 -19.79 24.58
C TYR A 12 -1.50 -18.50 23.84
N LEU A 13 -0.95 -18.63 22.64
CA LEU A 13 -0.51 -17.57 21.76
C LEU A 13 -1.12 -17.75 20.38
N HIS A 14 -1.77 -16.70 19.89
CA HIS A 14 -2.26 -16.59 18.52
C HIS A 14 -2.27 -15.11 18.13
N GLU A 15 -2.32 -14.83 16.83
CA GLU A 15 -2.13 -13.49 16.27
C GLU A 15 -3.21 -12.51 16.71
N GLY A 16 -4.43 -12.99 16.99
CA GLY A 16 -5.52 -12.18 17.52
C GLY A 16 -5.37 -11.71 18.99
N LEU A 17 -4.32 -12.12 19.72
CA LEU A 17 -4.04 -11.60 21.07
C LEU A 17 -3.37 -10.21 20.98
N SER A 18 -3.65 -9.36 21.97
CA SER A 18 -2.94 -8.07 22.06
C SER A 18 -1.44 -8.29 22.31
N SER A 19 -0.60 -7.35 21.87
CA SER A 19 0.86 -7.45 22.10
C SER A 19 1.19 -7.57 23.59
N LEU A 20 0.43 -6.89 24.45
CA LEU A 20 0.57 -7.00 25.90
C LEU A 20 0.24 -8.41 26.40
N ASP A 21 -0.86 -9.01 25.95
CA ASP A 21 -1.22 -10.38 26.36
C ASP A 21 -0.16 -11.40 25.87
N GLN A 22 0.34 -11.23 24.65
CA GLN A 22 1.40 -12.09 24.10
C GLN A 22 2.68 -11.98 24.94
N GLU A 23 3.07 -10.76 25.33
CA GLU A 23 4.23 -10.52 26.19
C GLU A 23 4.06 -11.13 27.58
N VAL A 24 2.91 -10.92 28.21
CA VAL A 24 2.60 -11.49 29.53
C VAL A 24 2.66 -13.02 29.50
N VAL A 25 2.05 -13.66 28.50
CA VAL A 25 2.08 -15.12 28.37
C VAL A 25 3.51 -15.62 28.17
N SER A 26 4.30 -14.93 27.34
CA SER A 26 5.69 -15.31 27.05
C SER A 26 6.57 -15.21 28.30
N GLN A 27 6.48 -14.09 29.04
CA GLN A 27 7.21 -13.88 30.29
C GLN A 27 6.83 -14.93 31.35
N LEU A 28 5.54 -15.25 31.50
CA LEU A 28 5.08 -16.26 32.45
C LEU A 28 5.62 -17.66 32.11
N PHE A 29 5.74 -17.99 30.81
CA PHE A 29 6.28 -19.27 30.36
C PHE A 29 7.79 -19.35 30.56
N GLU A 30 8.54 -18.32 30.17
CA GLU A 30 10.00 -18.25 30.33
C GLU A 30 10.43 -18.27 31.80
N ALA A 31 9.69 -17.57 32.66
CA ALA A 31 9.92 -17.58 34.10
C ALA A 31 9.45 -18.89 34.79
N GLY A 32 8.81 -19.81 34.05
CA GLY A 32 8.37 -21.11 34.56
C GLY A 32 7.11 -21.07 35.44
N TRP A 33 6.35 -19.97 35.43
CA TRP A 33 5.10 -19.84 36.19
C TRP A 33 3.96 -20.62 35.53
N ILE A 34 3.99 -20.72 34.20
CA ILE A 34 3.15 -21.64 33.43
C ILE A 34 4.04 -22.70 32.76
N GLN A 35 3.55 -23.94 32.74
CA GLN A 35 4.33 -25.07 32.23
C GLN A 35 4.02 -25.38 30.76
N VAL A 36 2.84 -25.00 30.28
CA VAL A 36 2.38 -25.29 28.93
C VAL A 36 1.99 -24.00 28.23
N CYS A 37 2.47 -23.83 27.00
CA CYS A 37 2.05 -22.78 26.10
C CYS A 37 1.61 -23.38 24.76
N VAL A 38 0.37 -23.11 24.35
CA VAL A 38 -0.18 -23.55 23.06
C VAL A 38 -0.05 -22.41 22.06
N MET A 39 0.70 -22.60 20.97
CA MET A 39 0.98 -21.55 19.99
C MET A 39 0.40 -21.90 18.62
N SER A 40 -0.18 -20.92 17.91
CA SER A 40 -0.58 -21.09 16.51
C SER A 40 0.63 -21.29 15.59
N SER A 41 0.46 -22.03 14.50
CA SER A 41 1.57 -22.39 13.60
C SER A 41 2.26 -21.18 12.97
N SER A 42 1.49 -20.15 12.65
CA SER A 42 1.93 -18.87 12.08
C SER A 42 2.81 -18.04 13.00
N MET A 43 2.78 -18.28 14.32
CA MET A 43 3.60 -17.56 15.29
C MET A 43 4.98 -18.19 15.55
N CYS A 44 5.31 -19.34 14.94
CA CYS A 44 6.58 -20.05 15.18
C CYS A 44 7.84 -19.22 14.84
N TRP A 45 7.73 -18.23 13.95
CA TRP A 45 8.84 -17.32 13.64
C TRP A 45 8.86 -16.09 14.54
N GLY A 46 7.70 -15.68 15.08
CA GLY A 46 7.50 -14.37 15.70
C GLY A 46 7.75 -14.34 17.21
N VAL A 47 7.81 -15.49 17.88
CA VAL A 47 7.95 -15.56 19.35
C VAL A 47 9.16 -16.41 19.73
N PRO A 48 10.17 -15.85 20.41
CA PRO A 48 11.39 -16.56 20.76
C PRO A 48 11.23 -17.45 22.00
N LEU A 49 10.17 -18.25 22.06
CA LEU A 49 9.98 -19.18 23.18
C LEU A 49 10.84 -20.43 23.03
N SER A 50 11.41 -20.89 24.14
CA SER A 50 12.16 -22.13 24.21
C SER A 50 11.54 -23.08 25.23
N ALA A 51 11.41 -24.35 24.86
CA ALA A 51 10.82 -25.41 25.68
C ALA A 51 11.72 -26.66 25.71
N HIS A 52 11.53 -27.51 26.73
CA HIS A 52 12.13 -28.85 26.75
C HIS A 52 11.44 -29.80 25.77
N LEU A 53 10.11 -29.69 25.68
CA LEU A 53 9.26 -30.50 24.83
C LEU A 53 8.44 -29.60 23.92
N VAL A 54 8.56 -29.79 22.61
CA VAL A 54 7.65 -29.23 21.61
C VAL A 54 6.74 -30.34 21.09
N VAL A 55 5.44 -30.04 20.99
CA VAL A 55 4.46 -30.93 20.39
C VAL A 55 3.83 -30.23 19.19
N VAL A 56 4.07 -30.76 17.99
CA VAL A 56 3.42 -30.29 16.76
C VAL A 56 2.14 -31.11 16.57
N MET A 57 0.99 -30.49 16.82
CA MET A 57 -0.32 -31.13 16.77
C MET A 57 -0.94 -30.98 15.38
N GLY A 58 -0.65 -31.92 14.48
CA GLY A 58 -1.06 -31.83 13.08
C GLY A 58 -0.04 -31.07 12.24
N THR A 59 0.08 -31.45 10.96
CA THR A 59 1.05 -30.87 10.02
C THR A 59 0.38 -30.26 8.80
N GLN A 60 -0.89 -29.89 8.94
CA GLN A 60 -1.73 -29.39 7.85
C GLN A 60 -2.56 -28.23 8.35
N TYR A 61 -2.79 -27.26 7.46
CA TYR A 61 -3.77 -26.21 7.65
C TYR A 61 -4.82 -26.28 6.53
N TYR A 62 -5.96 -25.63 6.75
CA TYR A 62 -6.99 -25.53 5.73
C TYR A 62 -6.74 -24.26 4.91
N ASP A 63 -6.55 -24.42 3.61
CA ASP A 63 -6.46 -23.34 2.65
C ASP A 63 -7.85 -23.06 2.05
N GLY A 64 -8.40 -21.89 2.37
CA GLY A 64 -9.70 -21.46 1.86
C GLY A 64 -9.68 -21.04 0.39
N GLN A 65 -8.51 -20.82 -0.22
CA GLN A 65 -8.40 -20.51 -1.66
C GLN A 65 -8.65 -21.76 -2.50
N GLU A 66 -7.92 -22.82 -2.18
CA GLU A 66 -8.00 -24.12 -2.86
C GLU A 66 -9.10 -25.03 -2.28
N ASN A 67 -9.76 -24.60 -1.19
CA ASN A 67 -10.71 -25.39 -0.40
C ASN A 67 -10.14 -26.77 0.01
N ALA A 68 -8.85 -26.82 0.34
CA ALA A 68 -8.10 -28.05 0.56
C ALA A 68 -7.24 -27.98 1.82
N HIS A 69 -6.83 -29.14 2.32
CA HIS A 69 -5.82 -29.21 3.38
C HIS A 69 -4.42 -29.20 2.76
N THR A 70 -3.63 -28.20 3.10
CA THR A 70 -2.26 -28.01 2.64
C THR A 70 -1.30 -28.36 3.78
N ASP A 71 -0.22 -29.06 3.46
CA ASP A 71 0.80 -29.41 4.45
C ASP A 71 1.64 -28.19 4.83
N TYR A 72 2.11 -28.16 6.09
CA TYR A 72 3.08 -27.15 6.50
C TYR A 72 4.38 -27.27 5.70
N PRO A 73 4.99 -26.13 5.33
CA PRO A 73 6.36 -26.11 4.84
C PRO A 73 7.30 -26.80 5.82
N VAL A 74 8.26 -27.58 5.31
CA VAL A 74 9.25 -28.27 6.16
C VAL A 74 10.07 -27.27 6.98
N THR A 75 10.31 -26.07 6.45
CA THR A 75 10.97 -24.97 7.15
C THR A 75 10.24 -24.55 8.42
N ASP A 76 8.91 -24.49 8.38
CA ASP A 76 8.10 -24.14 9.56
C ASP A 76 8.14 -25.27 10.59
N LEU A 77 8.13 -26.54 10.16
CA LEU A 77 8.30 -27.68 11.06
C LEU A 77 9.69 -27.70 11.71
N LEU A 78 10.74 -27.36 10.95
CA LEU A 78 12.10 -27.22 11.48
C LEU A 78 12.19 -26.08 12.50
N GLN A 79 11.55 -24.94 12.22
CA GLN A 79 11.46 -23.83 13.17
C GLN A 79 10.70 -24.23 14.44
N MET A 80 9.54 -24.89 14.30
CA MET A 80 8.79 -25.43 15.43
C MET A 80 9.64 -26.38 16.28
N MET A 81 10.34 -27.32 15.64
CA MET A 81 11.27 -28.23 16.29
C MET A 81 12.42 -27.49 16.98
N GLY A 82 12.88 -26.37 16.42
CA GLY A 82 13.94 -25.53 16.96
C GLY A 82 13.61 -24.91 18.32
N HIS A 83 12.32 -24.67 18.63
CA HIS A 83 11.90 -24.23 19.95
C HIS A 83 12.16 -25.27 21.06
N ALA A 84 12.39 -26.55 20.71
CA ALA A 84 12.75 -27.59 21.67
C ALA A 84 14.24 -27.49 22.08
N SER A 85 14.70 -26.31 22.48
CA SER A 85 16.11 -26.04 22.76
C SER A 85 16.28 -25.09 23.93
N ARG A 86 16.86 -25.59 25.03
CA ARG A 86 17.25 -24.82 26.22
C ARG A 86 18.69 -25.19 26.65
N PRO A 87 19.72 -24.73 25.91
CA PRO A 87 21.10 -25.25 26.04
C PRO A 87 21.73 -25.10 27.43
N LEU A 88 21.29 -24.13 28.22
CA LEU A 88 21.82 -23.86 29.57
C LEU A 88 21.04 -24.57 30.69
N LEU A 89 19.90 -25.21 30.35
CA LEU A 89 18.97 -25.78 31.34
C LEU A 89 18.81 -27.30 31.16
N ASP A 90 18.72 -27.77 29.91
CA ASP A 90 18.42 -29.17 29.61
C ASP A 90 19.59 -29.87 28.91
N ASN A 91 19.76 -31.16 29.18
CA ASN A 91 20.73 -32.02 28.48
C ASN A 91 20.25 -32.46 27.09
N SER A 92 18.95 -32.35 26.81
CA SER A 92 18.34 -32.76 25.54
C SER A 92 17.03 -32.03 25.31
N GLY A 93 16.75 -31.67 24.08
CA GLY A 93 15.42 -31.25 23.62
C GLY A 93 14.62 -32.42 23.07
N LYS A 94 13.29 -32.38 23.22
CA LYS A 94 12.38 -33.39 22.65
C LYS A 94 11.33 -32.72 21.77
N CYS A 95 11.08 -33.30 20.60
CA CYS A 95 10.01 -32.88 19.71
C CYS A 95 9.14 -34.08 19.34
N VAL A 96 7.81 -33.92 19.42
CA VAL A 96 6.84 -34.93 19.02
C VAL A 96 5.93 -34.34 17.95
N ILE A 97 5.91 -34.96 16.77
CA ILE A 97 5.12 -34.49 15.62
C ILE A 97 3.99 -35.48 15.36
N PHE A 98 2.75 -35.01 15.52
CA PHE A 98 1.55 -35.72 15.09
C PHE A 98 1.23 -35.34 13.64
N CYS A 99 1.32 -36.31 12.73
CA CYS A 99 1.05 -36.12 11.31
C CYS A 99 0.17 -37.23 10.74
N HIS A 100 -0.41 -36.98 9.57
CA HIS A 100 -1.13 -38.00 8.81
C HIS A 100 -0.17 -39.13 8.40
N ALA A 101 -0.56 -40.39 8.64
CA ALA A 101 0.36 -41.55 8.53
C ALA A 101 1.16 -41.64 7.20
N PRO A 102 0.57 -41.38 6.02
CA PRO A 102 1.31 -41.36 4.75
C PRO A 102 2.42 -40.30 4.67
N ARG A 103 2.32 -39.20 5.41
CA ARG A 103 3.32 -38.12 5.43
C ARG A 103 4.49 -38.39 6.40
N LYS A 104 4.38 -39.43 7.25
CA LYS A 104 5.38 -39.73 8.27
C LYS A 104 6.79 -39.93 7.71
N GLU A 105 6.94 -40.77 6.69
CA GLU A 105 8.27 -41.05 6.11
C GLU A 105 8.85 -39.83 5.37
N TYR A 106 7.98 -39.00 4.78
CA TYR A 106 8.38 -37.72 4.18
C TYR A 106 9.02 -36.80 5.24
N TYR A 107 8.31 -36.53 6.35
CA TYR A 107 8.85 -35.66 7.41
C TYR A 107 10.08 -36.27 8.09
N LYS A 108 10.07 -37.57 8.36
CA LYS A 108 11.22 -38.27 8.94
C LYS A 108 12.47 -38.05 8.09
N LYS A 109 12.37 -38.22 6.77
CA LYS A 109 13.51 -38.01 5.88
C LYS A 109 14.05 -36.57 5.99
N PHE A 110 13.19 -35.58 5.82
CA PHE A 110 13.62 -34.18 5.71
C PHE A 110 13.89 -33.46 7.05
N LEU A 111 13.56 -34.07 8.18
CA LEU A 111 13.95 -33.57 9.51
C LEU A 111 15.30 -34.12 9.97
N TYR A 112 15.71 -35.30 9.49
CA TYR A 112 17.00 -35.92 9.84
C TYR A 112 18.08 -35.72 8.77
N GLU A 113 17.68 -35.53 7.52
CA GLU A 113 18.58 -35.22 6.40
C GLU A 113 18.44 -33.74 6.02
N ALA A 114 19.50 -33.16 5.44
CA ALA A 114 19.46 -31.79 4.96
C ALA A 114 18.38 -31.60 3.87
N PHE A 115 17.54 -30.58 4.02
CA PHE A 115 16.48 -30.28 3.07
C PHE A 115 17.04 -29.70 1.75
N PRO A 116 16.73 -30.27 0.57
CA PRO A 116 17.17 -29.71 -0.70
C PRO A 116 16.41 -28.42 -0.99
N VAL A 117 17.14 -27.32 -1.21
CA VAL A 117 16.58 -26.01 -1.53
C VAL A 117 16.67 -25.78 -3.05
N GLU A 118 15.54 -25.43 -3.66
CA GLU A 118 15.42 -25.11 -5.09
C GLU A 118 14.90 -23.68 -5.27
N SER A 119 15.32 -23.03 -6.35
CA SER A 119 14.81 -21.71 -6.73
C SER A 119 13.41 -21.80 -7.35
N HIS A 120 12.52 -20.87 -6.95
CA HIS A 120 11.22 -20.64 -7.58
C HIS A 120 11.16 -19.34 -8.40
N LEU A 121 12.30 -18.66 -8.58
CA LEU A 121 12.36 -17.34 -9.22
C LEU A 121 11.72 -17.34 -10.62
N HIS A 122 11.85 -18.43 -11.38
CA HIS A 122 11.28 -18.60 -12.72
C HIS A 122 9.74 -18.41 -12.80
N HIS A 123 9.03 -18.54 -11.67
CA HIS A 123 7.58 -18.25 -11.61
C HIS A 123 7.26 -16.78 -11.31
N PHE A 124 8.25 -15.99 -10.89
CA PHE A 124 8.10 -14.62 -10.42
C PHE A 124 9.05 -13.66 -11.15
N LEU A 125 9.44 -13.98 -12.38
CA LEU A 125 10.44 -13.20 -13.13
C LEU A 125 9.92 -11.85 -13.60
N HIS A 126 8.65 -11.75 -13.99
CA HIS A 126 8.07 -10.56 -14.59
C HIS A 126 8.29 -9.29 -13.77
N ASP A 127 8.00 -9.33 -12.46
CA ASP A 127 8.14 -8.17 -11.59
C ASP A 127 9.61 -7.76 -11.40
N ASN A 128 10.52 -8.75 -11.31
CA ASN A 128 11.95 -8.49 -11.19
C ASN A 128 12.51 -7.90 -12.49
N PHE A 129 12.21 -8.50 -13.64
CA PHE A 129 12.66 -8.00 -14.94
C PHE A 129 12.14 -6.59 -15.22
N ASN A 130 10.86 -6.34 -14.95
CA ASN A 130 10.31 -5.00 -15.07
C ASN A 130 11.06 -3.98 -14.20
N ALA A 131 11.37 -4.34 -12.94
CA ALA A 131 12.12 -3.44 -12.05
C ALA A 131 13.55 -3.17 -12.55
N GLU A 132 14.25 -4.19 -13.05
CA GLU A 132 15.63 -4.06 -13.55
C GLU A 132 15.71 -3.31 -14.90
N VAL A 133 14.69 -3.44 -15.76
CA VAL A 133 14.57 -2.62 -16.98
C VAL A 133 14.32 -1.16 -16.61
N VAL A 134 13.43 -0.88 -15.65
CA VAL A 134 13.21 0.50 -15.14
C VAL A 134 14.46 1.08 -14.48
N ALA A 135 15.27 0.25 -13.82
CA ALA A 135 16.53 0.67 -13.21
C ALA A 135 17.67 0.89 -14.21
N GLY A 136 17.51 0.48 -15.48
CA GLY A 136 18.56 0.52 -16.50
C GLY A 136 19.66 -0.52 -16.29
N VAL A 137 19.37 -1.62 -15.58
CA VAL A 137 20.30 -2.75 -15.41
C VAL A 137 20.16 -3.74 -16.57
N ILE A 138 18.94 -3.90 -17.08
CA ILE A 138 18.63 -4.70 -18.26
C ILE A 138 18.19 -3.75 -19.36
N GLU A 139 19.05 -3.50 -20.35
CA GLU A 139 18.75 -2.60 -21.48
C GLU A 139 18.39 -3.39 -22.76
N ASN A 140 18.74 -4.66 -22.83
CA ASN A 140 18.44 -5.53 -23.98
C ASN A 140 18.20 -6.99 -23.55
N LYS A 141 17.72 -7.83 -24.47
CA LYS A 141 17.46 -9.26 -24.21
C LYS A 141 18.71 -10.05 -23.76
N GLN A 142 19.91 -9.67 -24.21
CA GLN A 142 21.15 -10.34 -23.79
C GLN A 142 21.48 -10.03 -22.33
N ASP A 143 21.29 -8.79 -21.89
CA ASP A 143 21.46 -8.40 -20.48
C ASP A 143 20.51 -9.19 -19.57
N ALA A 144 19.29 -9.48 -20.03
CA ALA A 144 18.33 -10.29 -19.29
C ALA A 144 18.80 -11.74 -19.11
N VAL A 145 19.41 -12.33 -20.15
CA VAL A 145 20.05 -13.64 -20.05
C VAL A 145 21.22 -13.58 -19.07
N ASP A 146 22.06 -12.57 -19.18
CA ASP A 146 23.23 -12.38 -18.33
C ASP A 146 22.81 -12.19 -16.86
N TYR A 147 21.76 -11.41 -16.59
CA TYR A 147 21.16 -11.22 -15.28
C TYR A 147 20.76 -12.56 -14.66
N LEU A 148 20.10 -13.45 -15.41
CA LEU A 148 19.73 -14.77 -14.92
C LEU A 148 20.94 -15.60 -14.50
N THR A 149 22.10 -15.42 -15.13
CA THR A 149 23.33 -16.17 -14.76
C THR A 149 23.83 -15.86 -13.34
N TRP A 150 23.46 -14.71 -12.78
CA TRP A 150 23.78 -14.31 -11.40
C TRP A 150 22.86 -14.94 -10.35
N THR A 151 21.76 -15.57 -10.78
CA THR A 151 20.73 -16.06 -9.86
C THR A 151 21.04 -17.45 -9.31
N PHE A 152 20.43 -17.77 -8.16
CA PHE A 152 20.44 -19.14 -7.63
C PHE A 152 19.75 -20.14 -8.58
N THR A 153 18.76 -19.69 -9.37
CA THR A 153 18.12 -20.52 -10.40
C THR A 153 19.13 -21.09 -11.37
N TYR A 154 19.99 -20.26 -11.95
CA TYR A 154 21.00 -20.70 -12.91
C TYR A 154 21.96 -21.74 -12.32
N ARG A 155 22.36 -21.58 -11.05
CA ARG A 155 23.17 -22.56 -10.33
C ARG A 155 22.46 -23.91 -10.16
N ARG A 156 21.13 -23.92 -10.02
CA ARG A 156 20.33 -25.13 -9.81
C ARG A 156 19.88 -25.82 -11.09
N LEU A 157 19.80 -25.12 -12.24
CA LEU A 157 19.42 -25.71 -13.53
C LEU A 157 20.22 -26.97 -13.89
N THR A 158 21.54 -26.95 -13.64
CA THR A 158 22.41 -28.10 -13.95
C THR A 158 22.34 -29.22 -12.91
N GLN A 159 21.91 -28.92 -11.69
CA GLN A 159 21.91 -29.85 -10.57
C GLN A 159 20.60 -30.64 -10.49
N ASN A 160 19.48 -30.04 -10.89
CA ASN A 160 18.18 -30.68 -10.90
C ASN A 160 17.34 -30.22 -12.12
N PRO A 161 17.75 -30.57 -13.35
CA PRO A 161 17.14 -30.04 -14.58
C PRO A 161 15.65 -30.37 -14.70
N ASN A 162 15.24 -31.57 -14.26
CA ASN A 162 13.84 -32.00 -14.34
C ASN A 162 12.90 -31.12 -13.52
N TYR A 163 13.37 -30.55 -12.41
CA TYR A 163 12.58 -29.63 -11.58
C TYR A 163 12.16 -28.37 -12.36
N TYR A 164 13.07 -27.91 -13.22
CA TYR A 164 12.90 -26.72 -14.05
C TYR A 164 12.37 -27.05 -15.46
N ASN A 165 11.93 -28.29 -15.70
CA ASN A 165 11.50 -28.81 -17.00
C ASN A 165 12.58 -28.81 -18.10
N LEU A 166 13.87 -28.89 -17.75
CA LEU A 166 14.95 -29.05 -18.73
C LEU A 166 15.14 -30.51 -19.13
N GLN A 167 15.30 -30.74 -20.43
CA GLN A 167 15.55 -32.08 -21.00
C GLN A 167 17.04 -32.50 -20.95
N GLY A 168 17.94 -31.56 -20.63
CA GLY A 168 19.37 -31.82 -20.56
C GLY A 168 20.15 -30.66 -19.96
N VAL A 169 21.44 -30.88 -19.70
CA VAL A 169 22.34 -29.94 -19.01
C VAL A 169 23.51 -29.46 -19.86
N SER A 170 23.42 -29.64 -21.19
CA SER A 170 24.45 -29.11 -22.09
C SER A 170 24.34 -27.58 -22.15
N HIS A 171 25.44 -26.90 -22.51
CA HIS A 171 25.40 -25.45 -22.70
C HIS A 171 24.29 -25.00 -23.65
N ARG A 172 24.01 -25.79 -24.70
CA ARG A 172 22.90 -25.54 -25.62
C ARG A 172 21.54 -25.63 -24.91
N HIS A 173 21.27 -26.70 -24.15
CA HIS A 173 20.00 -26.83 -23.43
C HIS A 173 19.78 -25.71 -22.42
N LEU A 174 20.84 -25.28 -21.71
CA LEU A 174 20.75 -24.17 -20.75
C LEU A 174 20.49 -22.84 -21.46
N SER A 175 21.23 -22.56 -22.55
CA SER A 175 21.07 -21.33 -23.33
C SER A 175 19.69 -21.24 -23.96
N ASP A 176 19.18 -22.35 -24.52
CA ASP A 176 17.86 -22.41 -25.14
C ASP A 176 16.77 -22.16 -24.08
N HIS A 177 16.90 -22.77 -22.89
CA HIS A 177 15.95 -22.58 -21.79
C HIS A 177 15.94 -21.16 -21.23
N LEU A 178 17.12 -20.55 -21.00
CA LEU A 178 17.20 -19.16 -20.53
C LEU A 178 16.63 -18.20 -21.56
N SER A 179 16.95 -18.40 -22.84
CA SER A 179 16.41 -17.58 -23.93
C SER A 179 14.89 -17.69 -24.00
N GLU A 180 14.32 -18.90 -23.91
CA GLU A 180 12.87 -19.11 -23.89
C GLU A 180 12.22 -18.44 -22.67
N LEU A 181 12.84 -18.53 -21.50
CA LEU A 181 12.33 -17.92 -20.27
C LEU A 181 12.33 -16.39 -20.36
N VAL A 182 13.40 -15.79 -20.89
CA VAL A 182 13.52 -14.36 -21.13
C VAL A 182 12.47 -13.91 -22.16
N GLU A 183 12.36 -14.60 -23.29
CA GLU A 183 11.44 -14.24 -24.37
C GLU A 183 9.99 -14.27 -23.89
N ASN A 184 9.59 -15.35 -23.20
CA ASN A 184 8.24 -15.47 -22.65
C ASN A 184 7.92 -14.36 -21.65
N THR A 185 8.84 -14.08 -20.73
CA THR A 185 8.65 -13.06 -19.68
C THR A 185 8.54 -11.66 -20.29
N LEU A 186 9.43 -11.31 -21.22
CA LEU A 186 9.43 -9.99 -21.86
C LEU A 186 8.23 -9.81 -22.79
N THR A 187 7.82 -10.85 -23.52
CA THR A 187 6.61 -10.84 -24.35
C THR A 187 5.36 -10.56 -23.50
N ASP A 188 5.26 -11.16 -22.32
CA ASP A 188 4.13 -10.92 -21.42
C ASP A 188 4.15 -9.50 -20.81
N LEU A 189 5.34 -8.98 -20.48
CA LEU A 189 5.52 -7.60 -20.02
C LEU A 189 5.19 -6.57 -21.12
N GLU A 190 5.56 -6.87 -22.36
CA GLU A 190 5.23 -6.06 -23.53
C GLU A 190 3.72 -6.04 -23.78
N ARG A 191 3.06 -7.22 -23.75
CA ARG A 191 1.60 -7.32 -23.84
C ARG A 191 0.88 -6.51 -22.76
N SER A 192 1.45 -6.47 -21.57
CA SER A 192 0.95 -5.70 -20.43
C SER A 192 1.31 -4.20 -20.51
N LYS A 193 2.00 -3.76 -21.58
CA LYS A 193 2.48 -2.40 -21.80
C LYS A 193 3.37 -1.87 -20.67
N CYS A 194 4.13 -2.76 -20.02
CA CYS A 194 5.08 -2.40 -18.98
C CYS A 194 6.47 -2.09 -19.55
N VAL A 195 6.87 -2.80 -20.59
CA VAL A 195 8.14 -2.64 -21.32
C VAL A 195 7.83 -2.56 -22.81
N ALA A 196 8.61 -1.80 -23.58
CA ALA A 196 8.60 -1.82 -25.04
C ALA A 196 9.85 -2.55 -25.54
N ILE A 197 9.70 -3.34 -26.59
CA ILE A 197 10.80 -4.05 -27.27
C ILE A 197 11.06 -3.34 -28.60
N GLU A 198 12.22 -2.71 -28.72
CA GLU A 198 12.66 -1.97 -29.91
C GLU A 198 13.63 -2.84 -30.72
N GLU A 199 13.47 -2.85 -32.05
CA GLU A 199 14.32 -3.63 -32.97
C GLU A 199 14.49 -5.12 -32.60
N ASP A 200 13.45 -5.71 -31.98
CA ASP A 200 13.42 -7.09 -31.45
C ASP A 200 14.47 -7.41 -30.35
N MET A 201 15.22 -6.41 -29.87
CA MET A 201 16.39 -6.61 -29.00
C MET A 201 16.45 -5.66 -27.80
N ASP A 202 16.28 -4.36 -28.04
CA ASP A 202 16.45 -3.32 -27.03
C ASP A 202 15.17 -3.14 -26.22
N LEU A 203 15.31 -2.80 -24.95
CA LEU A 203 14.22 -2.74 -23.98
C LEU A 203 14.13 -1.34 -23.39
N SER A 204 12.93 -0.75 -23.46
CA SER A 204 12.66 0.54 -22.84
C SER A 204 11.47 0.44 -21.86
N PRO A 205 11.56 1.05 -20.66
CA PRO A 205 10.46 1.01 -19.70
C PRO A 205 9.31 1.92 -20.17
N LEU A 206 8.08 1.43 -20.04
CA LEU A 206 6.86 2.23 -20.28
C LEU A 206 6.27 2.74 -18.96
N ASN A 207 5.33 3.69 -19.06
CA ASN A 207 4.69 4.30 -17.89
C ASN A 207 4.11 3.28 -16.89
N LEU A 208 3.45 2.22 -17.36
CA LEU A 208 2.90 1.20 -16.47
C LEU A 208 4.00 0.40 -15.75
N GLY A 209 5.10 0.10 -16.43
CA GLY A 209 6.26 -0.59 -15.85
C GLY A 209 6.97 0.26 -14.81
N MET A 210 7.13 1.56 -15.09
CA MET A 210 7.66 2.53 -14.13
C MET A 210 6.79 2.62 -12.87
N ILE A 211 5.47 2.68 -13.01
CA ILE A 211 4.53 2.70 -11.87
C ILE A 211 4.63 1.39 -11.07
N ALA A 212 4.61 0.23 -11.73
CA ALA A 212 4.73 -1.07 -11.07
C ALA A 212 6.02 -1.20 -10.24
N SER A 213 7.16 -0.80 -10.83
CA SER A 213 8.46 -0.80 -10.17
C SER A 213 8.51 0.19 -9.00
N TYR A 214 8.07 1.44 -9.21
CA TYR A 214 8.12 2.51 -8.21
C TYR A 214 7.34 2.17 -6.94
N TYR A 215 6.13 1.61 -7.08
CA TYR A 215 5.26 1.28 -5.94
C TYR A 215 5.43 -0.15 -5.42
N TYR A 216 6.31 -0.94 -6.04
CA TYR A 216 6.49 -2.35 -5.73
C TYR A 216 5.17 -3.13 -5.77
N ILE A 217 4.50 -3.04 -6.92
CA ILE A 217 3.21 -3.68 -7.22
C ILE A 217 3.40 -4.62 -8.39
N SER A 218 2.75 -5.79 -8.33
CA SER A 218 2.81 -6.76 -9.41
C SER A 218 2.31 -6.18 -10.74
N TYR A 219 3.01 -6.46 -11.83
CA TYR A 219 2.68 -5.99 -13.18
C TYR A 219 1.24 -6.36 -13.57
N THR A 220 0.78 -7.57 -13.19
CA THR A 220 -0.60 -8.03 -13.43
C THR A 220 -1.65 -7.17 -12.73
N THR A 221 -1.32 -6.56 -11.59
CA THR A 221 -2.24 -5.66 -10.88
C THR A 221 -2.37 -4.32 -11.61
N ILE A 222 -1.25 -3.79 -12.12
CA ILE A 222 -1.25 -2.56 -12.93
C ILE A 222 -1.92 -2.80 -14.29
N GLU A 223 -1.71 -3.95 -14.91
CA GLU A 223 -2.43 -4.38 -16.12
C GLU A 223 -3.95 -4.41 -15.88
N ARG A 224 -4.38 -4.94 -14.73
CA ARG A 224 -5.80 -4.91 -14.32
C ARG A 224 -6.32 -3.49 -14.11
N PHE A 225 -5.54 -2.59 -13.51
CA PHE A 225 -5.92 -1.18 -13.39
C PHE A 225 -6.12 -0.54 -14.76
N SER A 226 -5.15 -0.70 -15.65
CA SER A 226 -5.19 -0.16 -17.01
C SER A 226 -6.38 -0.69 -17.83
N SER A 227 -6.72 -1.97 -17.69
CA SER A 227 -7.83 -2.59 -18.43
C SER A 227 -9.22 -2.36 -17.81
N SER A 228 -9.30 -2.18 -16.49
CA SER A 228 -10.59 -2.08 -15.77
C SER A 228 -11.05 -0.64 -15.54
N LEU A 229 -10.13 0.31 -15.42
CA LEU A 229 -10.47 1.71 -15.16
C LEU A 229 -10.92 2.38 -16.46
N THR A 230 -12.00 3.16 -16.36
CA THR A 230 -12.55 3.96 -17.46
C THR A 230 -12.86 5.38 -16.97
N PRO A 231 -12.97 6.40 -17.84
CA PRO A 231 -13.25 7.77 -17.41
C PRO A 231 -14.60 7.95 -16.69
N LYS A 232 -15.50 6.95 -16.77
CA LYS A 232 -16.83 6.96 -16.13
C LYS A 232 -16.92 6.08 -14.88
N THR A 233 -15.79 5.53 -14.44
CA THR A 233 -15.75 4.71 -13.23
C THR A 233 -16.23 5.56 -12.06
N LYS A 234 -17.18 5.03 -11.28
CA LYS A 234 -17.70 5.66 -10.06
C LYS A 234 -17.30 4.81 -8.86
N ASP A 235 -17.43 5.40 -7.68
CA ASP A 235 -17.08 4.77 -6.40
C ASP A 235 -17.90 3.48 -6.11
N GLU A 236 -19.05 3.29 -6.77
CA GLU A 236 -19.84 2.06 -6.66
C GLU A 236 -19.34 0.96 -7.62
N GLY A 237 -18.35 0.19 -7.14
CA GLY A 237 -17.84 -1.00 -7.83
C GLY A 237 -18.91 -2.07 -7.99
N SER A 238 -19.28 -2.37 -9.24
CA SER A 238 -20.24 -3.40 -9.62
C SER A 238 -19.81 -4.79 -9.17
N SER A 239 -20.76 -5.47 -8.53
CA SER A 239 -20.67 -6.80 -7.92
C SER A 239 -20.44 -7.89 -8.96
N GLY A 240 -19.18 -8.27 -9.17
CA GLY A 240 -18.84 -9.42 -10.02
C GLY A 240 -17.37 -9.75 -9.99
N ASN A 241 -16.80 -10.10 -8.84
CA ASN A 241 -15.43 -10.60 -8.77
C ASN A 241 -15.19 -11.49 -7.52
N PRO A 242 -14.17 -12.38 -7.56
CA PRO A 242 -14.03 -13.56 -6.71
C PRO A 242 -14.04 -13.25 -5.20
N PHE A 243 -14.45 -14.23 -4.39
CA PHE A 243 -14.68 -14.12 -2.93
C PHE A 243 -13.61 -13.34 -2.14
N PHE A 244 -12.35 -13.34 -2.55
CA PHE A 244 -11.26 -12.60 -1.90
C PHE A 244 -11.27 -11.09 -2.17
N SER A 245 -11.64 -10.68 -3.40
CA SER A 245 -11.90 -9.26 -3.70
C SER A 245 -13.08 -8.72 -2.90
N LEU A 246 -14.08 -9.58 -2.64
CA LEU A 246 -15.21 -9.24 -1.78
C LEU A 246 -14.79 -9.07 -0.32
N ARG A 247 -13.93 -9.95 0.22
CA ARG A 247 -13.45 -9.83 1.61
C ARG A 247 -12.70 -8.51 1.82
N ALA A 248 -11.74 -8.19 0.96
CA ALA A 248 -10.99 -6.94 1.06
C ALA A 248 -11.91 -5.70 0.95
N ASN A 249 -12.86 -5.73 0.01
CA ASN A 249 -13.85 -4.67 -0.15
C ASN A 249 -14.73 -4.50 1.11
N VAL A 250 -15.29 -5.58 1.64
CA VAL A 250 -16.11 -5.54 2.87
C VAL A 250 -15.29 -5.03 4.06
N LEU A 251 -14.02 -5.42 4.19
CA LEU A 251 -13.15 -4.93 5.27
C LEU A 251 -12.85 -3.43 5.13
N LEU A 252 -12.67 -2.91 3.91
CA LEU A 252 -12.54 -1.46 3.67
C LEU A 252 -13.84 -0.72 4.01
N GLN A 253 -14.99 -1.22 3.57
CA GLN A 253 -16.29 -0.61 3.90
C GLN A 253 -16.58 -0.63 5.42
N ALA A 254 -16.20 -1.71 6.11
CA ALA A 254 -16.29 -1.79 7.56
C ALA A 254 -15.38 -0.75 8.24
N HIS A 255 -14.17 -0.52 7.70
CA HIS A 255 -13.25 0.52 8.16
C HIS A 255 -13.85 1.92 8.01
N PHE A 256 -14.33 2.28 6.81
CA PHE A 256 -14.97 3.57 6.55
C PHE A 256 -16.22 3.79 7.41
N SER A 257 -16.97 2.71 7.66
CA SER A 257 -18.17 2.74 8.51
C SER A 257 -17.87 2.67 10.01
N ARG A 258 -16.59 2.60 10.41
CA ARG A 258 -16.12 2.47 11.80
C ARG A 258 -16.73 1.28 12.55
N GLN A 259 -17.02 0.20 11.83
CA GLN A 259 -17.51 -1.04 12.43
C GLN A 259 -16.34 -1.82 13.03
N SER A 260 -16.49 -2.29 14.27
CA SER A 260 -15.44 -3.07 14.91
C SER A 260 -15.32 -4.44 14.26
N VAL A 261 -14.14 -4.76 13.76
CA VAL A 261 -13.79 -6.08 13.26
C VAL A 261 -12.91 -6.76 14.31
N GLY A 262 -13.24 -8.00 14.67
CA GLY A 262 -12.55 -8.73 15.75
C GLY A 262 -11.70 -9.91 15.24
N GLY A 263 -10.77 -10.36 16.07
CA GLY A 263 -9.94 -11.54 15.82
C GLY A 263 -9.12 -11.45 14.53
N ASN A 264 -9.06 -12.54 13.76
CA ASN A 264 -8.24 -12.62 12.55
C ASN A 264 -8.65 -11.61 11.47
N LEU A 265 -9.95 -11.27 11.39
CA LEU A 265 -10.44 -10.29 10.42
C LEU A 265 -9.89 -8.88 10.66
N ALA A 266 -9.53 -8.54 11.91
CA ALA A 266 -8.91 -7.25 12.22
C ALA A 266 -7.48 -7.19 11.69
N LEU A 267 -6.76 -8.32 11.71
CA LEU A 267 -5.43 -8.44 11.12
C LEU A 267 -5.50 -8.35 9.60
N ASP A 268 -6.48 -9.02 8.99
CA ASP A 268 -6.71 -8.92 7.55
C ASP A 268 -7.05 -7.48 7.14
N GLN A 269 -7.89 -6.80 7.92
CA GLN A 269 -8.23 -5.39 7.67
C GLN A 269 -6.96 -4.53 7.74
N ARG A 270 -6.08 -4.76 8.71
CA ARG A 270 -4.79 -4.08 8.82
C ARG A 270 -3.91 -4.30 7.57
N GLU A 271 -3.76 -5.53 7.11
CA GLU A 271 -3.01 -5.86 5.88
C GLU A 271 -3.60 -5.16 4.64
N VAL A 272 -4.94 -5.16 4.51
CA VAL A 272 -5.66 -4.49 3.43
C VAL A 272 -5.44 -2.98 3.45
N LEU A 273 -5.50 -2.34 4.62
CA LEU A 273 -5.26 -0.89 4.76
C LEU A 273 -3.81 -0.51 4.38
N LEU A 274 -2.83 -1.29 4.85
CA LEU A 274 -1.42 -1.05 4.56
C LEU A 274 -1.10 -1.22 3.07
N SER A 275 -1.66 -2.24 2.42
CA SER A 275 -1.51 -2.41 0.97
C SER A 275 -2.36 -1.41 0.17
N GLY A 276 -3.50 -0.96 0.70
CA GLY A 276 -4.42 -0.03 0.05
C GLY A 276 -3.77 1.31 -0.29
N SER A 277 -2.96 1.88 0.62
CA SER A 277 -2.33 3.19 0.37
C SER A 277 -1.40 3.18 -0.85
N ARG A 278 -0.58 2.13 -1.05
CA ARG A 278 0.29 2.04 -2.24
C ARG A 278 -0.50 1.78 -3.52
N LEU A 279 -1.55 0.95 -3.44
CA LEU A 279 -2.39 0.63 -4.59
C LEU A 279 -3.15 1.85 -5.08
N LEU A 280 -3.69 2.67 -4.17
CA LEU A 280 -4.37 3.92 -4.52
C LEU A 280 -3.44 4.94 -5.16
N GLN A 281 -2.21 5.09 -4.65
CA GLN A 281 -1.22 5.98 -5.27
C GLN A 281 -0.85 5.54 -6.68
N ALA A 282 -0.61 4.24 -6.89
CA ALA A 282 -0.38 3.70 -8.23
C ALA A 282 -1.61 3.87 -9.15
N MET A 283 -2.81 3.72 -8.60
CA MET A 283 -4.06 3.92 -9.33
C MET A 283 -4.18 5.38 -9.79
N VAL A 284 -3.89 6.36 -8.94
CA VAL A 284 -3.85 7.79 -9.30
C VAL A 284 -2.87 8.02 -10.45
N ASP A 285 -1.67 7.44 -10.41
CA ASP A 285 -0.67 7.63 -11.45
C ASP A 285 -1.11 6.99 -12.79
N VAL A 286 -1.75 5.81 -12.76
CA VAL A 286 -2.35 5.17 -13.96
C VAL A 286 -3.48 6.03 -14.53
N ILE A 287 -4.38 6.54 -13.68
CA ILE A 287 -5.50 7.40 -14.10
C ILE A 287 -4.98 8.70 -14.71
N SER A 288 -3.99 9.33 -14.07
CA SER A 288 -3.41 10.59 -14.52
C SER A 288 -2.66 10.45 -15.84
N SER A 289 -2.00 9.31 -16.08
CA SER A 289 -1.36 8.98 -17.37
C SER A 289 -2.38 8.87 -18.51
N ASN A 290 -3.64 8.57 -18.20
CA ASN A 290 -4.75 8.55 -19.18
C ASN A 290 -5.50 9.89 -19.26
N GLY A 291 -5.12 10.88 -18.44
CA GLY A 291 -5.69 12.22 -18.48
C GLY A 291 -7.11 12.35 -17.91
N TRP A 292 -7.57 11.45 -17.03
CA TRP A 292 -8.94 11.51 -16.48
C TRP A 292 -9.01 12.27 -15.16
N LEU A 293 -9.53 13.50 -15.19
CA LEU A 293 -9.50 14.41 -14.03
C LEU A 293 -10.36 13.93 -12.86
N SER A 294 -11.68 13.81 -13.07
CA SER A 294 -12.62 13.44 -11.99
C SER A 294 -12.28 12.11 -11.33
N LEU A 295 -11.84 11.12 -12.10
CA LEU A 295 -11.45 9.82 -11.53
C LEU A 295 -10.15 9.92 -10.72
N ALA A 296 -9.21 10.79 -11.12
CA ALA A 296 -7.98 11.00 -10.35
C ALA A 296 -8.29 11.67 -9.00
N LEU A 297 -9.15 12.69 -9.00
CA LEU A 297 -9.59 13.37 -7.77
C LEU A 297 -10.32 12.40 -6.83
N LEU A 298 -11.24 11.59 -7.36
CA LEU A 298 -11.92 10.54 -6.58
C LEU A 298 -10.93 9.54 -5.96
N ALA A 299 -9.91 9.11 -6.72
CA ALA A 299 -8.89 8.20 -6.20
C ALA A 299 -8.05 8.84 -5.06
N MET A 300 -7.84 10.16 -5.12
CA MET A 300 -7.17 10.93 -4.04
C MET A 300 -8.06 11.01 -2.80
N GLU A 301 -9.36 11.30 -2.96
CA GLU A 301 -10.35 11.30 -1.86
C GLU A 301 -10.44 9.94 -1.18
N VAL A 302 -10.44 8.84 -1.95
CA VAL A 302 -10.42 7.48 -1.39
C VAL A 302 -9.14 7.23 -0.57
N SER A 303 -8.00 7.82 -0.92
CA SER A 303 -6.78 7.77 -0.10
C SER A 303 -6.98 8.43 1.27
N GLN A 304 -7.68 9.57 1.30
CA GLN A 304 -8.04 10.25 2.55
C GLN A 304 -9.01 9.40 3.38
N MET A 305 -10.02 8.79 2.74
CA MET A 305 -10.98 7.89 3.39
C MET A 305 -10.29 6.67 4.04
N VAL A 306 -9.31 6.06 3.35
CA VAL A 306 -8.50 4.96 3.89
C VAL A 306 -7.66 5.40 5.08
N THR A 307 -7.04 6.57 5.01
CA THR A 307 -6.19 7.09 6.08
C THR A 307 -7.01 7.44 7.33
N GLN A 308 -8.16 8.09 7.18
CA GLN A 308 -8.97 8.58 8.30
C GLN A 308 -10.05 7.59 8.79
N GLY A 309 -10.37 6.58 7.97
CA GLY A 309 -11.42 5.61 8.27
C GLY A 309 -12.79 6.26 8.36
N ILE A 310 -13.16 7.02 7.34
CA ILE A 310 -14.48 7.65 7.15
C ILE A 310 -14.90 7.59 5.69
N TRP A 311 -16.20 7.74 5.44
CA TRP A 311 -16.72 7.98 4.10
C TRP A 311 -16.62 9.46 3.72
N GLU A 312 -16.45 9.76 2.43
CA GLU A 312 -16.49 11.13 1.87
C GLU A 312 -17.77 11.88 2.26
N ARG A 313 -18.93 11.20 2.23
CA ARG A 313 -20.23 11.76 2.62
C ARG A 313 -20.41 12.00 4.13
N ASP A 314 -19.53 11.47 4.97
CA ASP A 314 -19.62 11.69 6.42
C ASP A 314 -19.03 13.07 6.78
N SER A 315 -19.40 13.61 7.95
CA SER A 315 -18.82 14.88 8.42
C SER A 315 -17.30 14.76 8.60
N MET A 316 -16.55 15.73 8.05
CA MET A 316 -15.09 15.79 8.20
C MET A 316 -14.64 15.91 9.67
N LEU A 317 -15.51 16.39 10.56
CA LEU A 317 -15.25 16.44 12.01
C LEU A 317 -15.08 15.07 12.63
N LEU A 318 -15.53 13.99 11.98
CA LEU A 318 -15.31 12.64 12.47
C LEU A 318 -13.83 12.26 12.52
N GLN A 319 -12.95 12.94 11.77
CA GLN A 319 -11.50 12.75 11.84
C GLN A 319 -10.94 13.08 13.23
N LEU A 320 -11.59 14.00 13.95
CA LEU A 320 -11.16 14.43 15.28
C LEU A 320 -11.25 13.28 16.29
N PRO A 321 -10.29 13.18 17.23
CA PRO A 321 -10.36 12.24 18.34
C PRO A 321 -11.66 12.40 19.13
N HIS A 322 -12.23 11.28 19.60
CA HIS A 322 -13.44 11.23 20.43
C HIS A 322 -14.76 11.69 19.76
N PHE A 323 -14.75 12.12 18.49
CA PHE A 323 -15.97 12.53 17.79
C PHE A 323 -16.83 11.34 17.36
N THR A 324 -18.12 11.41 17.73
CA THR A 324 -19.19 10.50 17.26
C THR A 324 -20.03 11.19 16.19
N LYS A 325 -20.85 10.41 15.46
CA LYS A 325 -21.81 10.97 14.48
C LYS A 325 -22.79 11.95 15.12
N ASP A 326 -23.22 11.68 16.35
CA ASP A 326 -24.11 12.58 17.11
C ASP A 326 -23.40 13.89 17.50
N MET A 327 -22.12 13.82 17.88
CA MET A 327 -21.32 15.00 18.20
C MET A 327 -21.10 15.87 16.97
N ALA A 328 -20.74 15.27 15.84
CA ALA A 328 -20.57 15.99 14.57
C ALA A 328 -21.88 16.67 14.14
N LYS A 329 -23.02 15.99 14.29
CA LYS A 329 -24.34 16.57 14.03
C LYS A 329 -24.66 17.74 14.98
N LYS A 330 -24.36 17.60 16.27
CA LYS A 330 -24.51 18.68 17.26
C LYS A 330 -23.69 19.92 16.89
N CYS A 331 -22.47 19.73 16.39
CA CYS A 331 -21.62 20.81 15.89
C CYS A 331 -22.22 21.52 14.66
N GLN A 332 -22.78 20.77 13.72
CA GLN A 332 -23.45 21.32 12.53
C GLN A 332 -24.74 22.07 12.88
N GLU A 333 -25.49 21.60 13.87
CA GLU A 333 -26.75 22.21 14.32
C GLU A 333 -26.54 23.33 15.36
N ASN A 334 -25.31 23.79 15.56
CA ASN A 334 -24.98 24.80 16.58
C ASN A 334 -25.72 26.13 16.30
N PRO A 335 -26.50 26.68 17.26
CA PRO A 335 -27.38 27.83 17.00
C PRO A 335 -26.70 29.14 16.59
N GLY A 336 -25.41 29.32 16.94
CA GLY A 336 -24.65 30.53 16.65
C GLY A 336 -23.97 30.50 15.27
N LYS A 337 -23.11 29.51 15.05
CA LYS A 337 -22.37 29.26 13.81
C LYS A 337 -22.33 27.75 13.59
N SER A 338 -22.78 27.29 12.42
CA SER A 338 -22.62 25.88 12.00
C SER A 338 -21.12 25.56 11.97
N ILE A 339 -20.73 24.51 12.69
CA ILE A 339 -19.34 24.05 12.71
C ILE A 339 -19.25 22.86 11.77
N GLU A 340 -18.67 23.08 10.59
CA GLU A 340 -18.57 22.07 9.52
C GLU A 340 -17.14 21.63 9.30
N THR A 341 -16.17 22.52 9.52
CA THR A 341 -14.75 22.28 9.30
C THR A 341 -13.93 22.23 10.58
N VAL A 342 -12.71 21.69 10.48
CA VAL A 342 -11.74 21.74 11.60
C VAL A 342 -11.39 23.19 11.94
N PHE A 343 -11.27 24.07 10.93
CA PHE A 343 -11.01 25.49 11.13
C PHE A 343 -12.13 26.19 11.90
N ASP A 344 -13.40 25.90 11.61
CA ASP A 344 -14.53 26.46 12.37
C ASP A 344 -14.45 26.11 13.86
N LEU A 345 -14.02 24.88 14.18
CA LEU A 345 -13.87 24.44 15.56
C LEU A 345 -12.69 25.15 16.27
N VAL A 346 -11.61 25.40 15.55
CA VAL A 346 -10.41 26.10 16.06
C VAL A 346 -10.69 27.58 16.29
N GLU A 347 -11.46 28.23 15.41
CA GLU A 347 -11.86 29.63 15.55
C GLU A 347 -12.85 29.87 16.70
N MET A 348 -13.54 28.82 17.16
CA MET A 348 -14.54 28.95 18.22
C MET A 348 -13.90 29.26 19.58
N GLU A 349 -14.54 30.13 20.36
CA GLU A 349 -14.06 30.51 21.69
C GLU A 349 -14.00 29.30 22.64
N ASP A 350 -13.02 29.29 23.54
CA ASP A 350 -12.73 28.12 24.39
C ASP A 350 -13.92 27.73 25.30
N ASP A 351 -14.64 28.71 25.84
CA ASP A 351 -15.80 28.49 26.71
C ASP A 351 -16.97 27.87 25.92
N GLU A 352 -17.24 28.39 24.71
CA GLU A 352 -18.26 27.84 23.80
C GLU A 352 -17.90 26.41 23.38
N ARG A 353 -16.61 26.14 23.11
CA ARG A 353 -16.11 24.80 22.76
C ARG A 353 -16.30 23.79 23.87
N ARG A 354 -16.03 24.20 25.11
CA ARG A 354 -16.23 23.35 26.28
C ARG A 354 -17.71 23.04 26.50
N GLU A 355 -18.58 24.03 26.37
CA GLU A 355 -20.02 23.86 26.52
C GLU A 355 -20.61 22.97 25.42
N LEU A 356 -20.16 23.15 24.17
CA LEU A 356 -20.64 22.38 23.02
C LEU A 356 -20.20 20.91 23.11
N LEU A 357 -18.90 20.65 23.35
CA LEU A 357 -18.35 19.30 23.28
C LEU A 357 -18.58 18.48 24.55
N GLN A 358 -18.66 19.13 25.72
CA GLN A 358 -18.87 18.46 27.02
C GLN A 358 -17.88 17.31 27.29
N MET A 359 -16.63 17.48 26.83
CA MET A 359 -15.55 16.49 26.95
C MET A 359 -14.65 16.78 28.16
N SER A 360 -13.87 15.79 28.60
CA SER A 360 -12.84 16.00 29.62
C SER A 360 -11.68 16.84 29.08
N ASP A 361 -10.90 17.46 29.98
CA ASP A 361 -9.69 18.21 29.59
C ASP A 361 -8.69 17.34 28.80
N SER A 362 -8.59 16.05 29.11
CA SER A 362 -7.72 15.13 28.37
C SER A 362 -8.19 14.92 26.94
N GLN A 363 -9.50 14.79 26.72
CA GLN A 363 -10.08 14.62 25.39
C GLN A 363 -9.98 15.91 24.57
N LEU A 364 -10.20 17.06 25.20
CA LEU A 364 -9.98 18.37 24.56
C LEU A 364 -8.51 18.57 24.18
N LEU A 365 -7.57 18.11 25.01
CA LEU A 365 -6.14 18.16 24.67
C LEU A 365 -5.80 17.29 23.46
N ASP A 366 -6.41 16.11 23.33
CA ASP A 366 -6.24 15.27 22.13
C ASP A 366 -6.77 15.96 20.87
N ILE A 367 -7.92 16.66 20.97
CA ILE A 367 -8.47 17.46 19.87
C ILE A 367 -7.52 18.60 19.50
N VAL A 368 -6.99 19.35 20.49
CA VAL A 368 -6.03 20.43 20.23
C VAL A 368 -4.77 19.89 19.54
N ARG A 369 -4.28 18.71 19.94
CA ARG A 369 -3.15 18.06 19.26
C ARG A 369 -3.45 17.75 17.79
N PHE A 370 -4.64 17.23 17.51
CA PHE A 370 -5.09 16.99 16.14
C PHE A 370 -5.21 18.29 15.34
N CYS A 371 -5.91 19.30 15.87
CA CYS A 371 -6.10 20.59 15.19
C CYS A 371 -4.78 21.27 14.88
N ASN A 372 -3.83 21.22 15.81
CA ASN A 372 -2.48 21.69 15.56
C ASN A 372 -1.84 20.89 14.40
N ARG A 373 -1.97 19.56 14.38
CA ARG A 373 -1.39 18.72 13.31
C ARG A 373 -2.08 18.91 11.95
N PHE A 374 -3.34 19.33 11.95
CA PHE A 374 -4.15 19.50 10.75
C PHE A 374 -3.49 20.51 9.80
N PRO A 375 -3.44 20.26 8.48
CA PRO A 375 -2.69 21.13 7.58
C PRO A 375 -3.33 22.52 7.42
N ASN A 376 -2.55 23.56 7.71
CA ASN A 376 -2.85 24.94 7.34
C ASN A 376 -1.76 25.44 6.37
N ILE A 377 -2.10 25.51 5.09
CA ILE A 377 -1.15 25.77 4.00
C ILE A 377 -1.72 26.85 3.09
N ASP A 378 -0.98 27.94 2.95
CA ASP A 378 -1.26 28.96 1.96
C ASP A 378 -0.71 28.54 0.60
N MET A 379 -1.57 28.54 -0.41
CA MET A 379 -1.18 28.34 -1.80
C MET A 379 -1.30 29.66 -2.59
N SER A 380 -0.24 29.99 -3.32
CA SER A 380 -0.26 31.02 -4.36
C SER A 380 0.31 30.47 -5.66
N TYR A 381 -0.13 31.01 -6.79
CA TYR A 381 0.33 30.57 -8.10
C TYR A 381 0.54 31.74 -9.05
N GLU A 382 1.42 31.52 -10.03
CA GLU A 382 1.74 32.47 -11.10
C GLU A 382 1.87 31.71 -12.43
N VAL A 383 1.15 32.16 -13.46
CA VAL A 383 1.32 31.65 -14.83
C VAL A 383 2.49 32.41 -15.44
N MET A 384 3.59 31.72 -15.71
CA MET A 384 4.77 32.33 -16.32
C MET A 384 4.47 32.69 -17.77
N ASP A 385 4.82 33.92 -18.16
CA ASP A 385 4.61 34.47 -19.51
C ASP A 385 3.15 34.36 -20.01
N GLY A 386 2.18 34.45 -19.10
CA GLY A 386 0.75 34.20 -19.37
C GLY A 386 0.11 35.07 -20.46
N ASP A 387 0.68 36.24 -20.78
CA ASP A 387 0.20 37.13 -21.83
C ASP A 387 0.71 36.75 -23.24
N ASN A 388 1.68 35.83 -23.34
CA ASN A 388 2.38 35.47 -24.57
C ASN A 388 2.25 33.99 -24.95
N VAL A 389 1.32 33.26 -24.35
CA VAL A 389 1.11 31.82 -24.63
C VAL A 389 0.50 31.65 -26.03
N ARG A 390 1.15 30.87 -26.89
CA ARG A 390 0.61 30.51 -28.22
C ARG A 390 0.03 29.09 -28.22
N ALA A 391 -0.87 28.85 -29.17
CA ALA A 391 -1.42 27.51 -29.40
C ALA A 391 -0.30 26.49 -29.65
N GLY A 392 -0.28 25.41 -28.86
CA GLY A 392 0.71 24.33 -28.93
C GLY A 392 2.02 24.57 -28.15
N GLU A 393 2.19 25.72 -27.49
CA GLU A 393 3.31 25.96 -26.57
C GLU A 393 3.01 25.42 -25.15
N ASP A 394 4.06 25.19 -24.37
CA ASP A 394 3.92 24.74 -22.98
C ASP A 394 3.61 25.92 -22.04
N ILE A 395 2.52 25.78 -21.28
CA ILE A 395 2.17 26.68 -20.19
C ILE A 395 2.91 26.22 -18.94
N THR A 396 3.65 27.16 -18.33
CA THR A 396 4.31 26.95 -17.04
C THR A 396 3.51 27.62 -15.92
N LEU A 397 3.11 26.83 -14.92
CA LEU A 397 2.49 27.30 -13.69
C LEU A 397 3.45 27.11 -12.52
N LEU A 398 3.84 28.21 -11.88
CA LEU A 398 4.67 28.20 -10.68
C LEU A 398 3.77 28.30 -9.43
N VAL A 399 3.74 27.25 -8.63
CA VAL A 399 2.98 27.19 -7.38
C VAL A 399 3.92 27.38 -6.20
N THR A 400 3.59 28.27 -5.28
CA THR A 400 4.26 28.45 -3.99
C THR A 400 3.34 28.00 -2.87
N LEU A 401 3.83 27.08 -2.05
CA LEU A 401 3.14 26.52 -0.89
C LEU A 401 3.89 26.97 0.36
N GLU A 402 3.17 27.50 1.35
CA GLU A 402 3.72 27.92 2.64
C GLU A 402 2.84 27.41 3.78
N ARG A 403 3.41 26.56 4.65
CA ARG A 403 2.73 26.00 5.80
C ARG A 403 2.90 26.93 7.00
N ASP A 404 1.81 27.22 7.69
CA ASP A 404 1.87 27.79 9.04
C ASP A 404 2.16 26.67 10.06
N LEU A 405 3.27 26.82 10.79
CA LEU A 405 3.71 25.86 11.81
C LEU A 405 3.35 26.31 13.23
N GLU A 406 2.81 27.52 13.42
CA GLU A 406 2.41 28.05 14.73
C GLU A 406 3.47 27.84 15.83
N GLY A 407 4.74 28.09 15.51
CA GLY A 407 5.87 27.94 16.45
C GLY A 407 6.48 26.55 16.57
N ARG A 408 6.04 25.56 15.79
CA ARG A 408 6.67 24.23 15.69
C ARG A 408 7.85 24.21 14.72
N THR A 409 8.77 23.26 14.94
CA THR A 409 9.94 23.04 14.08
C THR A 409 9.70 22.00 12.99
N GLU A 410 8.77 21.06 13.22
CA GLU A 410 8.52 19.92 12.35
C GLU A 410 7.02 19.61 12.26
N VAL A 411 6.59 19.06 11.12
CA VAL A 411 5.20 18.64 10.89
C VAL A 411 4.91 17.34 11.64
N GLY A 412 5.82 16.37 11.57
CA GLY A 412 5.67 14.98 12.08
C GLY A 412 4.54 14.20 11.37
N PRO A 413 4.27 12.94 11.78
CA PRO A 413 3.33 12.07 11.08
C PRO A 413 1.88 12.56 11.19
N VAL A 414 1.07 12.07 10.25
CA VAL A 414 -0.39 12.25 10.16
C VAL A 414 -1.06 11.67 11.40
N ASP A 415 -1.93 12.45 12.03
CA ASP A 415 -2.81 11.98 13.10
C ASP A 415 -3.95 11.14 12.49
N SER A 416 -3.76 9.82 12.56
CA SER A 416 -4.63 8.83 11.91
C SER A 416 -4.78 7.59 12.81
N PRO A 417 -5.49 7.68 13.94
CA PRO A 417 -5.52 6.63 14.96
C PRO A 417 -6.15 5.30 14.48
N ARG A 418 -6.87 5.33 13.35
CA ARG A 418 -7.49 4.16 12.72
C ARG A 418 -6.61 3.55 11.63
N TYR A 419 -5.56 4.23 11.20
CA TYR A 419 -4.63 3.69 10.22
C TYR A 419 -3.52 2.90 10.93
N PRO A 420 -3.15 1.68 10.48
CA PRO A 420 -2.34 0.77 11.31
C PRO A 420 -0.85 1.11 11.44
N LYS A 421 -0.37 2.14 10.73
CA LYS A 421 1.05 2.52 10.68
C LYS A 421 1.18 4.04 10.63
N ALA A 422 2.23 4.58 11.23
CA ALA A 422 2.57 5.99 11.03
C ALA A 422 2.72 6.30 9.53
N LYS A 423 2.07 7.36 9.09
CA LYS A 423 2.05 7.82 7.69
C LYS A 423 2.51 9.27 7.65
N GLU A 424 3.35 9.57 6.67
CA GLU A 424 3.74 10.95 6.35
C GLU A 424 2.72 11.56 5.39
N GLU A 425 2.51 12.85 5.54
CA GLU A 425 1.56 13.62 4.73
C GLU A 425 2.09 13.78 3.30
N GLY A 426 1.28 13.41 2.31
CA GLY A 426 1.54 13.59 0.89
C GLY A 426 0.49 14.49 0.23
N TRP A 427 0.92 15.20 -0.82
CA TRP A 427 0.05 16.08 -1.60
C TRP A 427 0.14 15.82 -3.09
N TRP A 428 -0.93 16.12 -3.80
CA TRP A 428 -0.94 16.27 -5.24
C TRP A 428 -1.27 17.71 -5.62
N LEU A 429 -0.49 18.28 -6.52
CA LEU A 429 -0.91 19.43 -7.32
C LEU A 429 -1.41 18.92 -8.65
N VAL A 430 -2.61 19.31 -9.04
CA VAL A 430 -3.25 18.87 -10.29
C VAL A 430 -3.75 20.09 -11.05
N VAL A 431 -3.43 20.17 -12.34
CA VAL A 431 -4.07 21.12 -13.26
C VAL A 431 -5.03 20.34 -14.14
N GLY A 432 -6.28 20.78 -14.21
CA GLY A 432 -7.30 20.14 -15.02
C GLY A 432 -8.23 21.14 -15.71
N ASP A 433 -8.82 20.70 -16.82
CA ASP A 433 -9.96 21.35 -17.45
C ASP A 433 -11.24 20.63 -17.04
N THR A 434 -12.04 21.31 -16.22
CA THR A 434 -13.32 20.81 -15.69
C THR A 434 -14.36 20.58 -16.78
N LYS A 435 -14.29 21.31 -17.89
CA LYS A 435 -15.29 21.21 -18.97
C LYS A 435 -15.08 19.95 -19.80
N SER A 436 -13.82 19.62 -20.10
CA SER A 436 -13.44 18.42 -20.85
C SER A 436 -13.19 17.20 -19.97
N ASN A 437 -13.16 17.38 -18.63
CA ASN A 437 -12.79 16.36 -17.66
C ASN A 437 -11.37 15.81 -17.91
N GLN A 438 -10.47 16.68 -18.38
CA GLN A 438 -9.11 16.32 -18.75
C GLN A 438 -8.12 16.78 -17.67
N LEU A 439 -7.28 15.85 -17.21
CA LEU A 439 -6.12 16.13 -16.37
C LEU A 439 -4.96 16.52 -17.28
N LEU A 440 -4.38 17.70 -17.04
CA LEU A 440 -3.35 18.32 -17.89
C LEU A 440 -1.95 18.18 -17.29
N ALA A 441 -1.82 18.37 -15.98
CA ALA A 441 -0.58 18.15 -15.25
C ALA A 441 -0.86 17.63 -13.84
N ILE A 442 0.05 16.81 -13.32
CA ILE A 442 0.02 16.34 -11.94
C ILE A 442 1.43 16.29 -11.37
N LYS A 443 1.59 16.60 -10.08
CA LYS A 443 2.85 16.44 -9.37
C LYS A 443 2.62 16.10 -7.91
N ARG A 444 3.33 15.08 -7.43
CA ARG A 444 3.38 14.74 -6.01
C ARG A 444 4.31 15.69 -5.27
N VAL A 445 3.89 16.15 -4.11
CA VAL A 445 4.62 17.11 -3.27
C VAL A 445 4.65 16.61 -1.84
N SER A 446 5.82 16.67 -1.21
CA SER A 446 5.96 16.59 0.24
C SER A 446 6.29 17.99 0.75
N LEU A 447 5.49 18.48 1.71
CA LEU A 447 5.61 19.85 2.21
C LEU A 447 5.93 19.84 3.70
N GLN A 448 7.15 20.26 4.05
CA GLN A 448 7.55 20.48 5.44
C GLN A 448 7.20 21.91 5.90
N ARG A 449 7.76 22.93 5.26
CA ARG A 449 7.50 24.34 5.59
C ARG A 449 7.14 25.20 4.39
N LYS A 450 8.01 25.25 3.38
CA LYS A 450 7.77 26.02 2.16
C LYS A 450 8.27 25.23 0.97
N SER A 451 7.53 25.29 -0.14
CA SER A 451 7.91 24.65 -1.39
C SER A 451 7.54 25.53 -2.57
N LYS A 452 8.34 25.48 -3.62
CA LYS A 452 8.02 26.06 -4.93
C LYS A 452 8.02 24.94 -5.95
N VAL A 453 6.92 24.78 -6.67
CA VAL A 453 6.69 23.65 -7.56
C VAL A 453 6.29 24.17 -8.93
N LYS A 454 7.04 23.78 -9.95
CA LYS A 454 6.72 24.02 -11.36
C LYS A 454 5.84 22.89 -11.89
N LEU A 455 4.73 23.25 -12.52
CA LEU A 455 3.85 22.39 -13.32
C LEU A 455 3.88 22.89 -14.76
N GLU A 456 3.98 21.97 -15.71
CA GLU A 456 4.05 22.27 -17.14
C GLU A 456 2.99 21.44 -17.86
N PHE A 457 2.28 22.05 -18.81
CA PHE A 457 1.29 21.38 -19.66
C PHE A 457 1.11 22.12 -20.98
N ALA A 458 0.75 21.40 -22.04
CA ALA A 458 0.58 21.98 -23.37
C ALA A 458 -0.69 22.85 -23.47
N ALA A 459 -0.56 24.02 -24.09
CA ALA A 459 -1.69 24.85 -24.49
C ALA A 459 -2.51 24.14 -25.58
N PRO A 460 -3.85 24.26 -25.56
CA PRO A 460 -4.70 23.69 -26.60
C PRO A 460 -4.44 24.35 -27.96
N ALA A 461 -4.74 23.63 -29.03
CA ALA A 461 -4.61 24.14 -30.39
C ALA A 461 -5.58 25.30 -30.71
N ASP A 462 -6.70 25.35 -30.00
CA ASP A 462 -7.71 26.39 -30.18
C ASP A 462 -7.32 27.68 -29.46
N THR A 463 -7.42 28.80 -30.15
CA THR A 463 -7.15 30.13 -29.59
C THR A 463 -8.26 30.64 -28.68
N GLY A 464 -7.96 31.72 -27.95
CA GLY A 464 -8.87 32.43 -27.07
C GLY A 464 -8.70 32.10 -25.59
N ARG A 465 -9.58 32.67 -24.77
CA ARG A 465 -9.53 32.54 -23.31
C ARG A 465 -9.90 31.12 -22.87
N LYS A 466 -8.94 30.40 -22.30
CA LYS A 466 -9.13 29.06 -21.73
C LYS A 466 -9.16 29.16 -20.21
N SER A 467 -10.02 28.37 -19.58
CA SER A 467 -10.16 28.33 -18.13
C SER A 467 -9.75 26.97 -17.61
N TYR A 468 -8.93 26.97 -16.56
CA TYR A 468 -8.39 25.78 -15.92
C TYR A 468 -8.61 25.87 -14.41
N THR A 469 -8.47 24.74 -13.74
CA THR A 469 -8.54 24.66 -12.28
C THR A 469 -7.28 24.00 -11.75
N LEU A 470 -6.63 24.65 -10.78
CA LEU A 470 -5.53 24.11 -9.99
C LEU A 470 -6.13 23.51 -8.71
N TYR A 471 -5.90 22.22 -8.50
CA TYR A 471 -6.27 21.48 -7.30
C TYR A 471 -5.02 21.20 -6.46
N PHE A 472 -5.15 21.36 -5.14
CA PHE A 472 -4.17 20.96 -4.16
C PHE A 472 -4.82 19.95 -3.22
N MET A 473 -4.54 18.67 -3.43
CA MET A 473 -5.23 17.55 -2.79
C MET A 473 -4.32 16.84 -1.78
N CYS A 474 -4.81 16.61 -0.57
CA CYS A 474 -4.13 15.82 0.45
C CYS A 474 -4.33 14.32 0.22
N ASP A 475 -3.38 13.47 0.60
CA ASP A 475 -3.55 12.01 0.58
C ASP A 475 -4.07 11.41 1.89
N SER A 476 -4.23 12.25 2.91
CA SER A 476 -4.31 11.83 4.31
C SER A 476 -5.44 12.47 5.12
N TYR A 477 -5.79 13.73 4.87
CA TYR A 477 -6.83 14.46 5.60
C TYR A 477 -7.93 14.90 4.65
N LEU A 478 -9.17 14.94 5.14
CA LEU A 478 -10.31 15.51 4.42
C LEU A 478 -10.52 16.96 4.87
N GLY A 479 -10.91 17.83 3.93
CA GLY A 479 -11.29 19.22 4.22
C GLY A 479 -10.13 20.22 4.23
N CYS A 480 -8.94 19.82 3.79
CA CYS A 480 -7.80 20.72 3.54
C CYS A 480 -7.45 20.86 2.04
N ASP A 481 -8.28 20.27 1.17
CA ASP A 481 -8.13 20.38 -0.27
C ASP A 481 -8.51 21.78 -0.74
N GLN A 482 -7.78 22.30 -1.74
CA GLN A 482 -7.98 23.65 -2.25
C GLN A 482 -8.11 23.67 -3.76
N GLU A 483 -8.98 24.54 -4.27
CA GLU A 483 -9.25 24.69 -5.70
C GLU A 483 -9.17 26.15 -6.12
N TYR A 484 -8.41 26.43 -7.18
CA TYR A 484 -8.24 27.78 -7.72
C TYR A 484 -8.49 27.78 -9.22
N ASN A 485 -9.50 28.55 -9.63
CA ASN A 485 -9.79 28.76 -11.05
C ASN A 485 -8.90 29.86 -11.62
N PHE A 486 -8.25 29.58 -12.74
CA PHE A 486 -7.47 30.55 -13.48
C PHE A 486 -7.81 30.51 -14.97
N SER A 487 -7.36 31.51 -15.72
CA SER A 487 -7.54 31.54 -17.16
C SER A 487 -6.28 32.03 -17.84
N VAL A 488 -6.06 31.53 -19.05
CA VAL A 488 -4.92 31.87 -19.90
C VAL A 488 -5.48 32.23 -21.27
N ASP A 489 -5.03 33.34 -21.83
CA ASP A 489 -5.39 33.76 -23.18
C ASP A 489 -4.41 33.15 -24.18
N VAL A 490 -4.89 32.21 -25.00
CA VAL A 490 -4.07 31.50 -25.97
C VAL A 490 -4.11 32.22 -27.32
N GLY A 491 -2.96 32.73 -27.76
CA GLY A 491 -2.77 33.39 -29.05
C GLY A 491 -2.66 32.41 -30.23
N GLU A 492 -2.70 32.94 -31.46
CA GLU A 492 -2.48 32.14 -32.68
C GLU A 492 -1.09 31.48 -32.68
N ALA A 493 -1.02 30.29 -33.25
CA ALA A 493 0.25 29.59 -33.45
C ALA A 493 1.22 30.47 -34.25
N ALA A 494 2.52 30.40 -33.94
CA ALA A 494 3.53 31.04 -34.77
C ALA A 494 3.38 30.50 -36.20
N GLY A 495 3.06 31.37 -37.16
CA GLY A 495 3.15 31.00 -38.56
C GLY A 495 4.55 30.48 -38.83
N LEU A 496 4.66 29.37 -39.57
CA LEU A 496 5.91 29.01 -40.22
C LEU A 496 6.27 30.19 -41.11
N ASP A 497 7.19 31.05 -40.67
CA ASP A 497 7.84 31.99 -41.55
C ASP A 497 8.52 31.14 -42.64
N GLU A 498 7.95 31.17 -43.84
CA GLU A 498 8.55 30.59 -45.05
C GLU A 498 9.89 31.30 -45.30
N GLU A 499 11.01 30.64 -45.02
CA GLU A 499 12.32 30.94 -45.61
C GLU A 499 12.73 29.90 -46.65
#